data_AF-A0A358R0F8-F1
#
_entry.id   AF-A0A358R0F8-F1
#
_cell.length_a   1.000
_cell.length_b   1.000
_cell.length_c   1.000
_cell.angle_alpha   90.00
_cell.angle_beta   90.00
_cell.angle_gamma   90.00
#
_symmetry.space_group_name_H-M   'P 1'
#
loop_
_entity.id
_entity.type
_entity.pdbx_description
1 polymer ?
#
loop_
_entity_poly.entity_id
_entity_poly.type
_entity_poly.pdbx_seq_one_letter_code
_entity_poly.pdbx_strand_id
1 'polypeptide(L)'
;MLSLDKLYPQLSSAEKMGLLDNLNTIYDSLPQTSCEQCGTCCTVPPPAYIVEYLNMFRYMKENLGDRIPEIVEKAIRFYFLELVDINLMCPFLGEDRLCMVYPARPLSCRGYGLSRNNSVFLHPRTEMEELARRYKEQHGITLPEEVVKFNLPECGNVKITGEKKVSTDHLELAISYVARLESQLFPVDLVDKELTFVPYVTHLALTVISEGARVRRLRVMREYLEKGSSDMLEGFVEKARTVNL
;
A
#
# COMPACT_ATOMS: atom_id res chain seq x y z
N MET A 1 -3.62 -7.28 10.59
CA MET A 1 -3.82 -5.83 10.42
C MET A 1 -3.65 -5.14 11.75
N LEU A 2 -2.88 -4.06 11.78
CA LEU A 2 -2.54 -3.32 13.00
C LEU A 2 -3.65 -2.29 13.30
N SER A 3 -4.21 -2.32 14.50
CA SER A 3 -5.16 -1.30 14.98
C SER A 3 -4.41 -0.16 15.65
N LEU A 4 -5.05 1.01 15.81
CA LEU A 4 -4.42 2.19 16.41
C LEU A 4 -3.80 1.93 17.80
N ASP A 5 -4.48 1.18 18.66
CA ASP A 5 -4.00 0.80 20.00
C ASP A 5 -2.72 -0.06 19.96
N LYS A 6 -2.50 -0.74 18.83
CA LYS A 6 -1.32 -1.57 18.56
C LYS A 6 -0.29 -0.87 17.69
N LEU A 7 -0.55 0.32 17.16
CA LEU A 7 0.40 0.97 16.26
C LEU A 7 1.73 1.29 16.97
N TYR A 8 1.62 2.00 18.08
CA TYR A 8 2.76 2.46 18.85
C TYR A 8 3.53 1.36 19.60
N PRO A 9 2.87 0.40 20.27
CA PRO A 9 3.59 -0.70 20.91
C PRO A 9 4.36 -1.54 19.89
N GLN A 10 3.81 -1.79 18.71
CA GLN A 10 4.47 -2.57 17.67
C GLN A 10 5.61 -1.80 17.02
N LEU A 11 5.46 -0.48 16.79
CA LEU A 11 6.57 0.37 16.36
C LEU A 11 7.73 0.31 17.36
N SER A 12 7.44 0.51 18.65
CA SER A 12 8.45 0.46 19.71
C SER A 12 9.12 -0.92 19.82
N SER A 13 8.36 -2.00 19.63
CA SER A 13 8.91 -3.36 19.60
C SER A 13 9.86 -3.55 18.40
N ALA A 14 9.46 -3.11 17.21
CA ALA A 14 10.27 -3.19 16.01
C ALA A 14 11.58 -2.40 16.12
N GLU A 15 11.54 -1.22 16.76
CA GLU A 15 12.72 -0.40 17.05
C GLU A 15 13.67 -1.10 18.03
N LYS A 16 13.16 -1.62 19.16
CA LYS A 16 13.96 -2.33 20.17
C LYS A 16 14.64 -3.58 19.61
N MET A 17 14.00 -4.25 18.66
CA MET A 17 14.51 -5.44 17.98
C MET A 17 15.45 -5.11 16.81
N GLY A 18 15.65 -3.82 16.48
CA GLY A 18 16.47 -3.39 15.34
C GLY A 18 15.89 -3.77 13.97
N LEU A 19 14.58 -4.07 13.89
CA LEU A 19 13.96 -4.53 12.64
C LEU A 19 13.97 -3.46 11.57
N LEU A 20 13.78 -2.19 11.94
CA LEU A 20 13.74 -1.09 10.98
C LEU A 20 15.13 -0.83 10.38
N ASP A 21 16.19 -1.01 11.16
CA ASP A 21 17.58 -0.87 10.68
C ASP A 21 17.97 -2.05 9.76
N ASN A 22 17.56 -3.26 10.13
CA ASN A 22 17.70 -4.44 9.28
C ASN A 22 16.93 -4.29 7.97
N LEU A 23 15.73 -3.70 8.01
CA LEU A 23 14.94 -3.40 6.83
C LEU A 23 15.64 -2.39 5.92
N ASN A 24 16.19 -1.32 6.48
CA ASN A 24 16.95 -0.34 5.70
C ASN A 24 18.21 -0.97 5.08
N THR A 25 18.86 -1.91 5.76
CA THR A 25 19.98 -2.68 5.19
C THR A 25 19.55 -3.50 3.96
N ILE A 26 18.34 -4.10 4.00
CA ILE A 26 17.77 -4.78 2.82
C ILE A 26 17.52 -3.77 1.69
N TYR A 27 16.97 -2.60 2.01
CA TYR A 27 16.74 -1.55 1.01
C TYR A 27 18.04 -1.05 0.37
N ASP A 28 19.10 -0.88 1.16
CA ASP A 28 20.42 -0.43 0.70
C ASP A 28 21.15 -1.47 -0.16
N SER A 29 20.70 -2.74 -0.13
CA SER A 29 21.21 -3.78 -1.02
C SER A 29 20.73 -3.60 -2.47
N LEU A 30 19.64 -2.85 -2.69
CA LEU A 30 19.13 -2.49 -4.01
C LEU A 30 20.04 -1.43 -4.68
N PRO A 31 20.10 -1.41 -6.02
CA PRO A 31 20.88 -0.42 -6.74
C PRO A 31 20.29 0.97 -6.52
N GLN A 32 21.19 1.96 -6.47
CA GLN A 32 20.79 3.35 -6.51
C GLN A 32 20.11 3.65 -7.85
N THR A 33 19.04 4.44 -7.80
CA THR A 33 18.26 4.77 -8.99
C THR A 33 17.88 6.25 -9.03
N SER A 34 17.77 6.77 -10.24
CA SER A 34 17.08 8.03 -10.53
C SER A 34 15.71 7.72 -11.13
N CYS A 35 14.68 8.41 -10.66
CA CYS A 35 13.31 8.31 -11.16
C CYS A 35 12.85 9.69 -11.65
N GLU A 36 12.14 9.74 -12.78
CA GLU A 36 11.55 10.99 -13.30
C GLU A 36 10.31 11.46 -12.51
N GLN A 37 9.91 10.72 -11.48
CA GLN A 37 8.83 11.09 -10.54
C GLN A 37 7.49 11.40 -11.22
N CYS A 38 7.16 10.65 -12.28
CA CYS A 38 5.95 10.85 -13.07
C CYS A 38 4.63 10.47 -12.37
N GLY A 39 4.69 9.73 -11.25
CA GLY A 39 3.52 9.30 -10.48
C GLY A 39 2.74 8.10 -11.06
N THR A 40 3.15 7.51 -12.19
CA THR A 40 2.44 6.36 -12.78
C THR A 40 2.34 5.16 -11.83
N CYS A 41 3.42 4.84 -11.10
CA CYS A 41 3.38 3.75 -10.11
C CYS A 41 2.39 4.00 -8.96
N CYS A 42 1.96 5.26 -8.75
CA CYS A 42 1.03 5.61 -7.70
C CYS A 42 -0.43 5.32 -8.07
N THR A 43 -0.75 4.86 -9.28
CA THR A 43 -2.11 4.41 -9.63
C THR A 43 -2.44 3.03 -9.07
N VAL A 44 -1.42 2.22 -8.73
CA VAL A 44 -1.58 0.88 -8.13
C VAL A 44 -0.58 0.74 -6.98
N PRO A 45 -0.93 1.23 -5.77
CA PRO A 45 -0.11 1.05 -4.58
C PRO A 45 0.16 -0.45 -4.32
N PRO A 46 1.42 -0.91 -4.39
CA PRO A 46 1.73 -2.32 -4.25
C PRO A 46 1.68 -2.78 -2.78
N PRO A 47 1.64 -4.10 -2.53
CA PRO A 47 1.65 -4.66 -1.18
C PRO A 47 2.95 -4.35 -0.43
N ALA A 48 2.83 -4.30 0.90
CA ALA A 48 3.94 -4.11 1.83
C ALA A 48 3.65 -4.90 3.12
N TYR A 49 4.71 -5.39 3.77
CA TYR A 49 4.59 -6.03 5.08
C TYR A 49 4.38 -4.99 6.21
N ILE A 50 3.93 -5.44 7.38
CA ILE A 50 3.71 -4.53 8.52
C ILE A 50 5.03 -3.92 8.99
N VAL A 51 6.15 -4.64 8.95
CA VAL A 51 7.48 -4.06 9.27
C VAL A 51 7.83 -2.86 8.37
N GLU A 52 7.45 -2.92 7.09
CA GLU A 52 7.62 -1.81 6.15
C GLU A 52 6.63 -0.68 6.44
N TYR A 53 5.38 -1.05 6.79
CA TYR A 53 4.37 -0.10 7.22
C TYR A 53 4.85 0.71 8.44
N LEU A 54 5.44 0.07 9.43
CA LEU A 54 5.99 0.71 10.63
C LEU A 54 7.14 1.67 10.29
N ASN A 55 8.08 1.27 9.42
CA ASN A 55 9.18 2.14 9.00
C ASN A 55 8.66 3.41 8.31
N MET A 56 7.69 3.26 7.39
CA MET A 56 7.12 4.38 6.67
C MET A 56 6.19 5.23 7.54
N PHE A 57 5.48 4.63 8.50
CA PHE A 57 4.70 5.36 9.51
C PHE A 57 5.61 6.24 10.39
N ARG A 58 6.75 5.70 10.86
CA ARG A 58 7.77 6.49 11.59
C ARG A 58 8.21 7.70 10.78
N TYR A 59 8.60 7.49 9.52
CA TYR A 59 8.98 8.58 8.62
C TYR A 59 7.85 9.61 8.44
N MET A 60 6.61 9.16 8.22
CA MET A 60 5.45 10.04 8.06
C MET A 60 5.24 10.91 9.31
N LYS A 61 5.35 10.32 10.51
CA LYS A 61 5.20 11.06 11.77
C LYS A 61 6.29 12.12 11.95
N GLU A 62 7.54 11.78 11.63
CA GLU A 62 8.68 12.68 11.80
C GLU A 62 8.73 13.82 10.77
N ASN A 63 8.25 13.57 9.55
CA ASN A 63 8.48 14.48 8.42
C ASN A 63 7.21 15.09 7.82
N LEU A 64 6.04 14.52 8.08
CA LEU A 64 4.78 14.85 7.40
C LEU A 64 3.63 15.19 8.37
N GLY A 65 3.92 15.57 9.61
CA GLY A 65 2.93 15.81 10.67
C GLY A 65 1.71 16.63 10.21
N ASP A 66 1.93 17.78 9.57
CA ASP A 66 0.87 18.66 9.09
C ASP A 66 0.05 18.07 7.91
N ARG A 67 0.62 17.08 7.20
CA ARG A 67 -0.01 16.41 6.05
C ARG A 67 -0.74 15.12 6.45
N ILE A 68 -0.55 14.61 7.67
CA ILE A 68 -1.18 13.38 8.14
C ILE A 68 -2.71 13.38 7.95
N PRO A 69 -3.47 14.44 8.31
CA PRO A 69 -4.92 14.42 8.14
C PRO A 69 -5.36 14.22 6.68
N GLU A 70 -4.66 14.85 5.74
CA GLU A 70 -4.91 14.73 4.29
C GLU A 70 -4.57 13.30 3.79
N ILE A 71 -3.42 12.77 4.21
CA ILE A 71 -2.98 11.41 3.85
C ILE A 71 -3.98 10.37 4.37
N VAL A 72 -4.43 10.51 5.61
CA VAL A 72 -5.41 9.62 6.25
C VAL A 72 -6.73 9.62 5.48
N GLU A 73 -7.24 10.80 5.12
CA GLU A 73 -8.44 10.90 4.29
C GLU A 73 -8.29 10.16 2.96
N LYS A 74 -7.21 10.45 2.21
CA LYS A 74 -6.97 9.80 0.92
C LYS A 74 -6.84 8.29 1.08
N ALA A 75 -6.20 7.82 2.15
CA ALA A 75 -6.05 6.39 2.43
C ALA A 75 -7.40 5.71 2.68
N ILE A 76 -8.31 6.37 3.39
CA ILE A 76 -9.65 5.85 3.65
C ILE A 76 -10.47 5.80 2.35
N ARG A 77 -10.45 6.87 1.56
CA ARG A 77 -11.11 6.89 0.25
C ARG A 77 -10.59 5.77 -0.64
N PHE A 78 -9.27 5.61 -0.70
CA PHE A 78 -8.62 4.50 -1.41
C PHE A 78 -9.14 3.15 -0.93
N TYR A 79 -9.07 2.86 0.37
CA TYR A 79 -9.55 1.60 0.94
C TYR A 79 -11.01 1.30 0.59
N PHE A 80 -11.90 2.29 0.67
CA PHE A 80 -13.32 2.08 0.38
C PHE A 80 -13.63 1.96 -1.12
N LEU A 81 -12.88 2.64 -1.98
CA LEU A 81 -13.25 2.83 -3.39
C LEU A 81 -12.28 2.19 -4.40
N GLU A 82 -11.14 1.60 -4.00
CA GLU A 82 -10.11 1.05 -4.92
C GLU A 82 -10.66 0.05 -5.96
N LEU A 83 -11.79 -0.60 -5.68
CA LEU A 83 -12.43 -1.56 -6.59
C LEU A 83 -13.53 -0.95 -7.49
N VAL A 84 -13.87 0.32 -7.29
CA VAL A 84 -15.00 0.99 -7.97
C VAL A 84 -14.66 2.37 -8.52
N ASP A 85 -13.47 2.89 -8.25
CA ASP A 85 -12.99 4.15 -8.80
C ASP A 85 -11.54 4.01 -9.31
N ILE A 86 -11.38 4.08 -10.63
CA ILE A 86 -10.09 3.97 -11.31
C ILE A 86 -9.20 5.21 -11.13
N ASN A 87 -9.79 6.34 -10.72
CA ASN A 87 -9.08 7.62 -10.63
C ASN A 87 -8.34 7.81 -9.30
N LEU A 88 -8.45 6.84 -8.39
CA LEU A 88 -7.76 6.90 -7.12
C LEU A 88 -6.25 6.80 -7.31
N MET A 89 -5.54 7.71 -6.65
CA MET A 89 -4.08 7.73 -6.60
C MET A 89 -3.61 7.38 -5.19
N CYS A 90 -2.36 6.93 -5.09
CA CYS A 90 -1.69 6.72 -3.82
C CYS A 90 -1.81 7.99 -2.93
N PRO A 91 -2.24 7.86 -1.67
CA PRO A 91 -2.37 8.98 -0.72
C PRO A 91 -1.09 9.79 -0.52
N PHE A 92 0.06 9.18 -0.78
CA PHE A 92 1.38 9.78 -0.61
C PHE A 92 1.87 10.54 -1.84
N LEU A 93 1.10 10.56 -2.92
CA LEU A 93 1.39 11.40 -4.07
C LEU A 93 1.00 12.85 -3.74
N GLY A 94 2.01 13.71 -3.65
CA GLY A 94 1.84 15.15 -3.50
C GLY A 94 1.23 15.79 -4.74
N GLU A 95 0.76 17.03 -4.58
CA GLU A 95 0.20 17.83 -5.69
C GLU A 95 1.24 18.12 -6.79
N ASP A 96 2.52 18.16 -6.40
CA ASP A 96 3.69 18.27 -7.28
C ASP A 96 4.03 16.97 -8.03
N ARG A 97 3.23 15.91 -7.83
CA ARG A 97 3.44 14.53 -8.30
C ARG A 97 4.65 13.84 -7.66
N LEU A 98 5.19 14.39 -6.58
CA LEU A 98 6.28 13.76 -5.83
C LEU A 98 5.73 12.84 -4.76
N CYS A 99 6.39 11.70 -4.57
CA CYS A 99 6.05 10.79 -3.47
C CYS A 99 6.59 11.37 -2.16
N MET A 100 5.70 11.78 -1.26
CA MET A 100 6.08 12.41 0.02
C MET A 100 6.88 11.47 0.94
N VAL A 101 6.72 10.16 0.74
CA VAL A 101 7.41 9.10 1.50
C VAL A 101 8.50 8.41 0.66
N TYR A 102 8.98 9.06 -0.41
CA TYR A 102 9.99 8.47 -1.32
C TYR A 102 11.20 7.85 -0.58
N PRO A 103 11.77 8.47 0.48
CA PRO A 103 12.90 7.88 1.21
C PRO A 103 12.54 6.62 2.01
N ALA A 104 11.30 6.51 2.48
CA ALA A 104 10.81 5.42 3.32
C ALA A 104 9.90 4.44 2.57
N ARG A 105 9.82 4.54 1.24
CA ARG A 105 8.92 3.72 0.42
C ARG A 105 9.19 2.21 0.60
N PRO A 106 8.16 1.35 0.54
CA PRO A 106 8.33 -0.11 0.65
C PRO A 106 9.17 -0.71 -0.46
N LEU A 107 9.65 -1.94 -0.26
CA LEU A 107 10.46 -2.71 -1.20
C LEU A 107 9.79 -2.83 -2.56
N SER A 108 8.47 -3.07 -2.57
CA SER A 108 7.69 -3.20 -3.79
C SER A 108 7.67 -1.91 -4.63
N CYS A 109 7.56 -0.75 -3.98
CA CYS A 109 7.72 0.55 -4.64
C CYS A 109 9.17 0.80 -5.11
N ARG A 110 10.18 0.27 -4.42
CA ARG A 110 11.59 0.38 -4.84
C ARG A 110 11.91 -0.51 -6.02
N GLY A 111 11.31 -1.70 -6.08
CA GLY A 111 11.53 -2.70 -7.11
C GLY A 111 10.88 -2.38 -8.45
N TYR A 112 9.80 -1.59 -8.45
CA TYR A 112 9.09 -1.22 -9.67
C TYR A 112 9.98 -0.41 -10.62
N GLY A 113 10.20 -0.96 -11.83
CA GLY A 113 11.10 -0.39 -12.84
C GLY A 113 12.57 -0.82 -12.73
N LEU A 114 12.92 -1.70 -11.78
CA LEU A 114 14.26 -2.30 -11.69
C LEU A 114 14.39 -3.57 -12.53
N SER A 115 13.28 -4.28 -12.77
CA SER A 115 13.23 -5.44 -13.66
C SER A 115 12.29 -5.16 -14.83
N ARG A 116 12.55 -5.82 -15.97
CA ARG A 116 11.63 -5.84 -17.11
C ARG A 116 10.31 -6.53 -16.77
N ASN A 117 10.33 -7.44 -15.79
CA ASN A 117 9.13 -8.11 -15.33
C ASN A 117 8.75 -7.60 -13.94
N ASN A 118 7.88 -6.58 -13.90
CA ASN A 118 7.33 -6.03 -12.65
C ASN A 118 6.23 -6.92 -12.05
N SER A 119 5.98 -8.12 -12.59
CA SER A 119 4.92 -9.03 -12.12
C SER A 119 5.05 -9.44 -10.66
N VAL A 120 6.25 -9.35 -10.08
CA VAL A 120 6.49 -9.73 -8.68
C VAL A 120 5.66 -8.89 -7.70
N PHE A 121 5.26 -7.68 -8.09
CA PHE A 121 4.58 -6.73 -7.19
C PHE A 121 3.14 -6.40 -7.60
N LEU A 122 2.64 -7.00 -8.67
CA LEU A 122 1.35 -6.67 -9.27
C LEU A 122 0.46 -7.90 -9.35
N HIS A 123 -0.83 -7.73 -9.06
CA HIS A 123 -1.82 -8.77 -9.25
C HIS A 123 -1.98 -9.09 -10.75
N PRO A 124 -1.82 -10.35 -11.16
CA PRO A 124 -2.19 -10.80 -12.49
C PRO A 124 -3.63 -10.41 -12.84
N ARG A 125 -3.88 -10.03 -14.10
CA ARG A 125 -5.22 -9.72 -14.61
C ARG A 125 -6.27 -10.81 -14.29
N THR A 126 -5.86 -12.07 -14.30
CA THR A 126 -6.72 -13.21 -13.96
C THR A 126 -7.25 -13.15 -12.53
N GLU A 127 -6.48 -12.60 -11.59
CA GLU A 127 -6.92 -12.43 -10.20
C GLU A 127 -7.99 -11.35 -10.08
N MET A 128 -7.87 -10.25 -10.83
CA MET A 128 -8.86 -9.18 -10.86
C MET A 128 -10.18 -9.62 -11.51
N GLU A 129 -10.12 -10.40 -12.59
CA GLU A 129 -11.31 -10.97 -13.23
C GLU A 129 -12.05 -11.94 -12.28
N GLU A 130 -11.31 -12.78 -11.55
CA GLU A 130 -11.86 -13.70 -10.54
C GLU A 130 -12.42 -12.95 -9.32
N LEU A 131 -11.75 -11.89 -8.87
CA LEU A 131 -12.25 -10.99 -7.83
C LEU A 131 -13.59 -10.37 -8.24
N ALA A 132 -13.67 -9.83 -9.46
CA ALA A 132 -14.91 -9.24 -9.99
C ALA A 132 -16.05 -10.25 -10.05
N ARG A 133 -15.77 -11.49 -10.46
CA ARG A 133 -16.75 -12.60 -10.45
C ARG A 133 -17.27 -12.85 -9.04
N ARG A 134 -16.40 -12.98 -8.04
CA ARG A 134 -16.79 -13.19 -6.63
C ARG A 134 -17.63 -12.02 -6.08
N TYR A 135 -17.27 -10.77 -6.36
CA TYR A 135 -18.05 -9.61 -5.92
C TYR A 135 -19.46 -9.59 -6.52
N LYS A 136 -19.60 -9.99 -7.79
CA LYS A 136 -20.90 -10.10 -8.44
C LYS A 136 -21.75 -11.21 -7.83
N GLU A 137 -21.18 -12.40 -7.65
CA GLU A 137 -21.90 -13.58 -7.13
C GLU A 137 -22.27 -13.47 -5.65
N GLN A 138 -21.33 -13.02 -4.82
CA GLN A 138 -21.49 -13.02 -3.36
C GLN A 138 -22.13 -11.73 -2.82
N HIS A 139 -22.00 -10.63 -3.55
CA HIS A 139 -22.40 -9.30 -3.05
C HIS A 139 -23.31 -8.53 -3.99
N GLY A 140 -23.58 -9.03 -5.20
CA GLY A 140 -24.39 -8.34 -6.20
C GLY A 140 -23.74 -7.06 -6.73
N ILE A 141 -22.42 -6.88 -6.56
CA ILE A 141 -21.69 -5.69 -6.99
C ILE A 141 -20.97 -6.01 -8.29
N THR A 142 -21.25 -5.25 -9.35
CA THR A 142 -20.51 -5.34 -10.61
C THR A 142 -19.38 -4.31 -10.58
N LEU A 143 -18.13 -4.76 -10.56
CA LEU A 143 -16.97 -3.88 -10.61
C LEU A 143 -16.84 -3.23 -12.01
N PRO A 144 -16.43 -1.96 -12.11
CA PRO A 144 -16.25 -1.30 -13.40
C PRO A 144 -15.19 -1.99 -14.28
N GLU A 145 -15.42 -2.03 -15.59
CA GLU A 145 -14.56 -2.73 -16.53
C GLU A 145 -13.15 -2.13 -16.59
N GLU A 146 -13.07 -0.80 -16.50
CA GLU A 146 -11.83 -0.04 -16.44
C GLU A 146 -10.99 -0.39 -15.21
N VAL A 147 -11.60 -0.78 -14.09
CA VAL A 147 -10.88 -1.25 -12.90
C VAL A 147 -10.40 -2.68 -13.11
N VAL A 148 -11.27 -3.56 -13.59
CA VAL A 148 -10.96 -4.99 -13.77
C VAL A 148 -9.89 -5.22 -14.84
N LYS A 149 -9.91 -4.43 -15.92
CA LYS A 149 -8.98 -4.56 -17.04
C LYS A 149 -7.74 -3.68 -16.93
N PHE A 150 -7.64 -2.84 -15.89
CA PHE A 150 -6.47 -2.00 -15.70
C PHE A 150 -5.22 -2.85 -15.53
N ASN A 151 -4.14 -2.47 -16.21
CA ASN A 151 -2.82 -3.04 -16.01
C ASN A 151 -1.84 -1.88 -15.85
N LEU A 152 -1.07 -1.89 -14.76
CA LEU A 152 -0.02 -0.92 -14.57
C LEU A 152 1.05 -1.14 -15.66
N PRO A 153 1.41 -0.12 -16.47
CA PRO A 153 2.40 -0.28 -17.53
C PRO A 153 3.78 -0.62 -16.95
N GLU A 154 4.70 -1.10 -17.79
CA GLU A 154 6.11 -1.18 -17.42
C GLU A 154 6.70 0.23 -17.19
N CYS A 155 7.65 0.35 -16.26
CA CYS A 155 8.28 1.63 -15.97
C CYS A 155 9.52 1.84 -16.85
N GLY A 156 9.47 2.82 -17.74
CA GLY A 156 10.63 3.29 -18.51
C GLY A 156 11.41 4.44 -17.86
N ASN A 157 10.92 4.96 -16.73
CA ASN A 157 11.37 6.23 -16.15
C ASN A 157 12.33 6.06 -14.96
N VAL A 158 12.66 4.81 -14.61
CA VAL A 158 13.64 4.48 -13.57
C VAL A 158 14.95 4.08 -14.25
N LYS A 159 16.05 4.73 -13.87
CA LYS A 159 17.40 4.46 -14.37
C LYS A 159 18.29 4.05 -13.20
N ILE A 160 19.01 2.96 -13.37
CA ILE A 160 20.02 2.52 -12.39
C ILE A 160 21.23 3.43 -12.49
N THR A 161 21.57 4.08 -11.38
CA THR A 161 22.75 4.93 -11.23
C THR A 161 23.84 4.10 -10.55
N GLY A 162 24.51 3.23 -11.31
CA GLY A 162 25.57 2.34 -10.82
C GLY A 162 25.79 1.10 -11.68
N GLU A 163 26.77 0.27 -11.32
CA GLU A 163 27.17 -0.92 -12.11
C GLU A 163 26.30 -2.17 -11.84
N LYS A 164 25.54 -2.20 -10.73
CA LYS A 164 24.74 -3.36 -10.35
C LYS A 164 23.43 -3.43 -11.14
N LYS A 165 23.36 -4.31 -12.12
CA LYS A 165 22.09 -4.77 -12.69
C LYS A 165 21.38 -5.68 -11.68
N VAL A 166 20.07 -5.53 -11.55
CA VAL A 166 19.22 -6.37 -10.69
C VAL A 166 18.47 -7.37 -11.56
N SER A 167 18.59 -8.66 -11.26
CA SER A 167 17.68 -9.67 -11.81
C SER A 167 16.39 -9.70 -10.98
N THR A 168 15.33 -10.28 -11.54
CA THR A 168 14.09 -10.55 -10.82
C THR A 168 14.35 -11.37 -9.55
N ASP A 169 15.25 -12.35 -9.59
CA ASP A 169 15.60 -13.21 -8.44
C ASP A 169 16.16 -12.41 -7.26
N HIS A 170 16.88 -11.32 -7.52
CA HIS A 170 17.39 -10.45 -6.46
C HIS A 170 16.26 -9.70 -5.73
N LEU A 171 15.21 -9.30 -6.47
CA LEU A 171 14.03 -8.66 -5.88
C LEU A 171 13.21 -9.67 -5.08
N GLU A 172 12.99 -10.87 -5.61
CA GLU A 172 12.32 -11.96 -4.89
C GLU A 172 13.07 -12.34 -3.60
N LEU A 173 14.40 -12.44 -3.68
CA LEU A 173 15.23 -12.69 -2.49
C LEU A 173 15.10 -11.57 -1.46
N ALA A 174 15.12 -10.31 -1.89
CA ALA A 174 14.91 -9.18 -0.98
C ALA A 174 13.53 -9.24 -0.31
N ILE A 175 12.46 -9.61 -1.04
CA ILE A 175 11.11 -9.79 -0.47
C ILE A 175 11.14 -10.90 0.59
N SER A 176 11.81 -12.02 0.33
CA SER A 176 11.94 -13.11 1.31
C SER A 176 12.67 -12.66 2.59
N TYR A 177 13.65 -11.77 2.48
CA TYR A 177 14.32 -11.21 3.65
C TYR A 177 13.43 -10.26 4.44
N VAL A 178 12.58 -9.47 3.77
CA VAL A 178 11.56 -8.65 4.47
C VAL A 178 10.53 -9.54 5.15
N ALA A 179 10.04 -10.59 4.48
CA ALA A 179 9.11 -11.57 5.07
C ALA A 179 9.72 -12.23 6.33
N ARG A 180 11.03 -12.50 6.33
CA ARG A 180 11.72 -13.01 7.52
C ARG A 180 11.76 -12.01 8.68
N LEU A 181 11.82 -10.71 8.40
CA LEU A 181 11.67 -9.68 9.44
C LEU A 181 10.23 -9.64 9.97
N GLU A 182 9.24 -9.74 9.07
CA GLU A 182 7.82 -9.79 9.42
C GLU A 182 7.51 -10.96 10.36
N SER A 183 8.09 -12.14 10.13
CA SER A 183 7.93 -13.34 10.96
C SER A 183 8.48 -13.19 12.39
N GLN A 184 9.20 -12.10 12.69
CA GLN A 184 9.59 -11.77 14.07
C GLN A 184 8.52 -10.98 14.82
N LEU A 185 7.56 -10.39 14.10
CA LEU A 185 6.42 -9.64 14.65
C LEU A 185 5.13 -10.45 14.59
N PHE A 186 4.99 -11.36 13.63
CA PHE A 186 3.78 -12.14 13.38
C PHE A 186 4.07 -13.64 13.25
N PRO A 187 3.11 -14.51 13.59
CA PRO A 187 3.21 -15.94 13.34
C PRO A 187 3.55 -16.25 11.87
N VAL A 188 4.49 -17.17 11.66
CA VAL A 188 5.00 -17.57 10.34
C VAL A 188 3.86 -18.01 9.41
N ASP A 189 2.84 -18.69 9.92
CA ASP A 189 1.71 -19.16 9.12
C ASP A 189 0.85 -18.02 8.54
N LEU A 190 0.84 -16.85 9.19
CA LEU A 190 0.16 -15.66 8.66
C LEU A 190 1.01 -14.98 7.58
N VAL A 191 2.33 -14.99 7.75
CA VAL A 191 3.29 -14.41 6.79
C VAL A 191 3.35 -15.25 5.52
N ASP A 192 3.44 -16.58 5.64
CA ASP A 192 3.46 -17.52 4.51
C ASP A 192 2.15 -17.51 3.69
N LYS A 193 1.03 -17.17 4.33
CA LYS A 193 -0.27 -16.98 3.66
C LYS A 193 -0.47 -15.55 3.15
N GLU A 194 0.55 -14.70 3.24
CA GLU A 194 0.55 -13.30 2.80
C GLU A 194 -0.56 -12.44 3.44
N LEU A 195 -1.07 -12.84 4.62
CA LEU A 195 -2.18 -12.16 5.28
C LEU A 195 -1.80 -10.80 5.87
N THR A 196 -0.50 -10.54 5.99
CA THR A 196 0.05 -9.23 6.37
C THR A 196 0.65 -8.45 5.19
N PHE A 197 0.67 -9.05 4.00
CA PHE A 197 1.23 -8.47 2.78
C PHE A 197 0.13 -7.85 1.92
N VAL A 198 -0.33 -6.67 2.34
CA VAL A 198 -1.41 -5.92 1.67
C VAL A 198 -0.90 -4.54 1.26
N PRO A 199 -1.59 -3.83 0.35
CA PRO A 199 -1.21 -2.46 0.00
C PRO A 199 -0.97 -1.62 1.24
N TYR A 200 0.14 -0.89 1.28
CA TYR A 200 0.45 -0.05 2.44
C TYR A 200 -0.72 0.90 2.79
N VAL A 201 -1.38 1.43 1.77
CA VAL A 201 -2.53 2.33 1.92
C VAL A 201 -3.64 1.67 2.74
N THR A 202 -3.83 0.37 2.52
CA THR A 202 -4.76 -0.47 3.26
C THR A 202 -4.32 -0.66 4.71
N HIS A 203 -3.03 -0.84 5.01
CA HIS A 203 -2.53 -0.84 6.40
C HIS A 203 -2.84 0.46 7.13
N LEU A 204 -2.59 1.61 6.50
CA LEU A 204 -2.88 2.91 7.09
C LEU A 204 -4.37 3.09 7.34
N ALA A 205 -5.21 2.85 6.32
CA ALA A 205 -6.65 2.95 6.44
C ALA A 205 -7.18 2.04 7.57
N LEU A 206 -6.71 0.79 7.65
CA LEU A 206 -7.16 -0.16 8.68
C LEU A 206 -6.65 0.12 10.08
N THR A 207 -5.60 0.94 10.21
CA THR A 207 -5.14 1.45 11.51
C THR A 207 -6.12 2.46 12.08
N VAL A 208 -6.70 3.31 11.23
CA VAL A 208 -7.57 4.43 11.64
C VAL A 208 -9.06 4.11 11.64
N ILE A 209 -9.54 3.24 10.75
CA ILE A 209 -10.97 2.94 10.65
C ILE A 209 -11.42 1.89 11.66
N SER A 210 -12.59 2.09 12.24
CA SER A 210 -13.19 1.13 13.17
C SER A 210 -13.70 -0.12 12.46
N GLU A 211 -13.85 -1.22 13.20
CA GLU A 211 -14.42 -2.45 12.67
C GLU A 211 -15.81 -2.26 12.07
N GLY A 212 -16.65 -1.45 12.71
CA GLY A 212 -17.97 -1.08 12.22
C GLY A 212 -17.96 -0.35 10.88
N ALA A 213 -16.90 0.41 10.57
CA ALA A 213 -16.72 1.03 9.25
C ALA A 213 -16.30 -0.01 8.20
N ARG A 214 -15.39 -0.93 8.54
CA ARG A 214 -14.90 -1.99 7.64
C ARG A 214 -16.04 -2.86 7.11
N VAL A 215 -16.96 -3.30 7.97
CA VAL A 215 -18.10 -4.15 7.57
C VAL A 215 -19.07 -3.43 6.63
N ARG A 216 -19.01 -2.09 6.56
CA ARG A 216 -19.86 -1.26 5.70
C ARG A 216 -19.24 -0.97 4.33
N ARG A 217 -18.04 -1.48 4.04
CA ARG A 217 -17.33 -1.26 2.76
C ARG A 217 -18.18 -1.56 1.53
N LEU A 218 -18.85 -2.71 1.51
CA LEU A 218 -19.72 -3.11 0.40
C LEU A 218 -20.88 -2.14 0.19
N ARG A 219 -21.41 -1.55 1.28
CA ARG A 219 -22.49 -0.56 1.18
C ARG A 219 -21.99 0.76 0.61
N VAL A 220 -20.82 1.22 1.05
CA VAL A 220 -20.16 2.42 0.50
C VAL A 220 -19.92 2.25 -1.00
N MET A 221 -19.41 1.09 -1.42
CA MET A 221 -19.18 0.79 -2.84
C MET A 221 -20.47 0.87 -3.68
N ARG A 222 -21.59 0.32 -3.17
CA ARG A 222 -22.89 0.41 -3.87
C ARG A 222 -23.39 1.84 -3.99
N GLU A 223 -23.37 2.59 -2.89
CA GLU A 223 -23.78 4.00 -2.90
C GLU A 223 -22.94 4.80 -3.90
N TYR A 224 -21.63 4.57 -3.94
CA TYR A 224 -20.72 5.22 -4.87
C TYR A 224 -21.03 4.87 -6.34
N LEU A 225 -21.23 3.59 -6.66
CA LEU A 225 -21.57 3.15 -8.01
C LEU A 225 -22.92 3.71 -8.49
N GLU A 226 -23.89 3.88 -7.60
CA GLU A 226 -25.22 4.40 -7.94
C GLU A 226 -25.25 5.93 -8.10
N LYS A 227 -24.49 6.66 -7.29
CA LYS A 227 -24.63 8.12 -7.13
C LYS A 227 -23.36 8.92 -7.46
N GLY A 228 -22.23 8.26 -7.67
CA GLY A 228 -20.91 8.89 -7.74
C GLY A 228 -20.40 9.43 -6.41
N SER A 229 -21.05 9.10 -5.29
CA SER A 229 -20.72 9.61 -3.95
C SER A 229 -21.30 8.68 -2.86
N SER A 230 -20.79 8.78 -1.63
CA SER A 230 -21.35 8.08 -0.46
C SER A 230 -21.27 8.95 0.79
N ASP A 231 -22.42 9.37 1.31
CA ASP A 231 -22.50 10.12 2.58
C ASP A 231 -21.88 9.33 3.75
N MET A 232 -21.96 8.01 3.68
CA MET A 232 -21.35 7.12 4.66
C MET A 232 -19.82 7.19 4.62
N LEU A 233 -19.23 7.27 3.43
CA LEU A 233 -17.79 7.48 3.27
C LEU A 233 -17.37 8.82 3.85
N GLU A 234 -18.11 9.90 3.55
CA GLU A 234 -17.80 11.24 4.08
C GLU A 234 -17.82 11.23 5.62
N GLY A 235 -18.80 10.58 6.24
CA GLY A 235 -18.85 10.43 7.69
C GLY A 235 -17.71 9.59 8.28
N PHE A 236 -17.13 8.65 7.53
CA PHE A 236 -15.93 7.91 7.96
C PHE A 236 -14.66 8.75 7.82
N VAL A 237 -14.54 9.50 6.72
CA VAL A 237 -13.43 10.42 6.47
C VAL A 237 -13.37 11.50 7.56
N GLU A 238 -14.50 12.15 7.85
CA GLU A 238 -14.58 13.20 8.88
C GLU A 238 -14.16 12.69 10.25
N LYS A 239 -14.64 11.51 10.66
CA LYS A 239 -14.24 10.89 11.92
C LYS A 239 -12.75 10.59 11.96
N ALA A 240 -12.19 10.06 10.88
CA ALA A 240 -10.79 9.69 10.86
C ALA A 240 -9.82 10.87 10.84
N ARG A 241 -10.21 12.03 10.28
CA ARG A 241 -9.42 13.27 10.36
C ARG A 241 -9.17 13.73 11.80
N THR A 242 -10.02 13.31 12.74
CA THR A 242 -9.86 13.65 14.17
C THR A 242 -8.97 12.66 14.93
N VAL A 243 -8.54 11.57 14.28
CA VAL A 243 -7.61 10.60 14.87
C VAL A 243 -6.23 11.22 14.95
N ASN A 244 -5.72 11.35 16.17
CA ASN A 244 -4.36 11.81 16.41
C ASN A 244 -3.39 10.64 16.20
N LEU A 245 -2.68 10.66 15.06
CA LEU A 245 -1.67 9.67 14.69
C LEU A 245 -0.27 10.08 15.14
#